data_AF-A0ABD7V3S4-F1
#
_entry.id   AF-A0ABD7V3S4-F1
#
_cell.length_a   1.000
_cell.length_b   1.000
_cell.length_c   1.000
_cell.angle_alpha   90.00
_cell.angle_beta   90.00
_cell.angle_gamma   90.00
#
_symmetry.space_group_name_H-M   'P 1'
#
loop_
_entity.id
_entity.type
_entity.pdbx_description
1 polymer ?
#
loop_
_entity_poly.entity_id
_entity_poly.type
_entity_poly.pdbx_seq_one_letter_code
_entity_poly.pdbx_strand_id
1 'polypeptide(L)'
;MKDWRPIVAVATAALVVAGTAACTTDGQPVPSAKDAEPATSSVDLAALDTGDYPTEPRPPFDYPADDAEFLRVEGQRMGQFIIPPFELAPDVTQPNALFTAPIASRAALGVLFGEGAATIPANERFLGGFSTSARTPASGPREQRNLQIVVLRYLTPGDARAAVDQLARITSRDWNNAPITPLQGVPGGVFLNAVSPGDGGHHAAGYTQRDVYAVYAWTRVSTAEAAAQSESLIRTALTRQADLISKFPRTPSAQDNRNMGRAPVAGRPRMDENKILIYALPYSDQEIAEKKTGLNPLAVRAVYGPRGLAHFAADPPMTLNAAERAGSLATAVDRSIVFRAETPEKAEEYLMPKADDSDSTTAIAPPPGLPAARCEATPTGGDRTAYQCAVQVGRYVAILGSSSKRDVYQQTSAQYLILTKADQNAN
;
A
#
# COMPACT_ATOMS: atom_id res chain seq x y z
N MET A 1 -1.06 23.58 4.33
CA MET A 1 -0.60 22.31 4.94
C MET A 1 -0.86 21.25 3.90
N LYS A 2 0.19 20.75 3.22
CA LYS A 2 0.06 19.99 1.97
C LYS A 2 0.73 18.63 2.17
N ASP A 3 -0.05 17.58 1.91
CA ASP A 3 0.20 16.19 2.27
C ASP A 3 1.54 15.66 1.76
N TRP A 4 2.27 15.03 2.68
CA TRP A 4 3.53 14.36 2.45
C TRP A 4 3.25 12.92 2.02
N ARG A 5 3.79 12.51 0.88
CA ARG A 5 3.76 11.11 0.42
C ARG A 5 5.19 10.58 0.39
N PRO A 6 5.50 9.40 0.95
CA PRO A 6 6.78 8.76 0.72
C PRO A 6 6.86 8.33 -0.76
N ILE A 7 7.82 8.88 -1.49
CA ILE A 7 8.13 8.49 -2.87
C ILE A 7 9.26 7.46 -2.78
N VAL A 8 8.94 6.18 -2.91
CA VAL A 8 9.89 5.10 -3.19
C VAL A 8 10.10 5.01 -4.70
N ALA A 9 11.15 5.64 -5.22
CA ALA A 9 11.60 5.49 -6.59
C ALA A 9 12.74 4.46 -6.64
N VAL A 10 12.73 3.57 -7.62
CA VAL A 10 13.85 2.65 -7.89
C VAL A 10 13.95 2.48 -9.41
N ALA A 11 15.14 2.75 -9.93
CA ALA A 11 15.46 2.72 -11.34
C ALA A 11 15.85 1.32 -11.83
N THR A 12 15.47 1.02 -13.07
CA THR A 12 15.86 -0.17 -13.86
C THR A 12 17.20 0.03 -14.56
N ALA A 13 18.10 -0.97 -14.51
CA ALA A 13 19.25 -1.05 -15.41
C ALA A 13 19.24 -2.36 -16.22
N ALA A 14 19.32 -2.22 -17.54
CA ALA A 14 19.49 -3.31 -18.50
C ALA A 14 20.98 -3.62 -18.69
N LEU A 15 21.35 -4.89 -18.57
CA LEU A 15 22.71 -5.40 -18.81
C LEU A 15 23.07 -5.34 -20.31
N VAL A 16 24.15 -4.61 -20.63
CA VAL A 16 24.89 -4.78 -21.90
C VAL A 16 26.31 -5.22 -21.56
N VAL A 17 26.69 -6.38 -22.08
CA VAL A 17 28.04 -6.96 -22.00
C VAL A 17 28.83 -6.56 -23.24
N ALA A 18 29.94 -5.85 -23.05
CA ALA A 18 31.15 -5.79 -23.90
C ALA A 18 32.18 -4.99 -23.08
N GLY A 19 33.45 -5.36 -22.91
CA GLY A 19 34.43 -5.90 -23.83
C GLY A 19 35.73 -5.13 -23.54
N THR A 20 36.81 -5.84 -23.26
CA THR A 20 38.10 -5.35 -22.76
C THR A 20 38.81 -4.33 -23.67
N ALA A 21 39.45 -3.31 -23.08
CA ALA A 21 40.73 -2.76 -23.55
C ALA A 21 41.43 -1.98 -22.43
N ALA A 22 42.68 -2.34 -22.16
CA ALA A 22 43.56 -1.68 -21.21
C ALA A 22 44.29 -0.49 -21.86
N CYS A 23 44.44 0.62 -21.13
CA CYS A 23 45.50 1.61 -21.33
C CYS A 23 45.91 2.17 -19.96
N THR A 24 47.20 2.13 -19.68
CA THR A 24 47.85 2.57 -18.44
C THR A 24 48.25 4.04 -18.55
N THR A 25 48.00 4.86 -17.53
CA THR A 25 48.75 6.10 -17.28
C THR A 25 48.91 6.31 -15.78
N ASP A 26 50.12 6.69 -15.37
CA ASP A 26 50.67 6.72 -14.02
C ASP A 26 49.84 7.46 -12.96
N GLY A 27 49.65 6.81 -11.81
CA GLY A 27 49.09 7.39 -10.59
C GLY A 27 49.50 6.58 -9.35
N GLN A 28 49.92 7.30 -8.31
CA GLN A 28 50.48 6.86 -7.02
C GLN A 28 49.90 5.56 -6.41
N PRO A 29 50.71 4.78 -5.65
CA PRO A 29 50.29 3.48 -5.13
C PRO A 29 49.15 3.61 -4.12
N VAL A 30 47.97 3.13 -4.51
CA VAL A 30 46.87 2.78 -3.59
C VAL A 30 47.17 1.38 -3.05
N PRO A 31 47.07 1.12 -1.73
CA PRO A 31 47.30 -0.22 -1.19
C PRO A 31 46.40 -1.24 -1.89
N SER A 32 47.01 -2.30 -2.41
CA SER A 32 46.27 -3.41 -3.03
C SER A 32 45.38 -4.08 -1.99
N ALA A 33 44.07 -4.06 -2.24
CA ALA A 33 43.06 -4.82 -1.50
C ALA A 33 43.15 -6.32 -1.83
N LYS A 34 44.28 -6.95 -1.53
CA LYS A 34 44.44 -8.41 -1.64
C LYS A 34 44.82 -9.12 -0.34
N ASP A 35 44.97 -8.40 0.77
CA ASP A 35 45.15 -9.00 2.11
C ASP A 35 44.32 -8.29 3.20
N ALA A 36 43.19 -7.69 2.83
CA ALA A 36 42.19 -7.25 3.82
C ALA A 36 41.12 -8.33 3.95
N GLU A 37 41.34 -9.25 4.90
CA GLU A 37 40.26 -10.01 5.52
C GLU A 37 39.10 -9.04 5.83
N PRO A 38 37.83 -9.36 5.51
CA PRO A 38 36.74 -8.42 5.71
C PRO A 38 36.57 -8.19 7.21
N ALA A 39 37.17 -7.12 7.72
CA ALA A 39 36.86 -6.59 9.02
C ALA A 39 35.39 -6.19 9.00
N THR A 40 34.52 -7.08 9.47
CA THR A 40 33.18 -6.72 9.91
C THR A 40 33.38 -5.68 11.00
N SER A 41 33.32 -4.39 10.66
CA SER A 41 33.30 -3.32 11.64
C SER A 41 32.06 -3.57 12.50
N SER A 42 32.26 -4.13 13.69
CA SER A 42 31.19 -4.38 14.63
C SER A 42 30.57 -3.02 14.97
N VAL A 43 29.29 -2.83 14.65
CA VAL A 43 28.54 -1.63 15.01
C VAL A 43 28.52 -1.52 16.54
N ASP A 44 29.00 -0.41 17.09
CA ASP A 44 28.83 -0.10 18.51
C ASP A 44 27.39 0.34 18.77
N LEU A 45 26.58 -0.60 19.24
CA LEU A 45 25.15 -0.41 19.46
C LEU A 45 24.85 0.70 20.47
N ALA A 46 25.73 0.91 21.46
CA ALA A 46 25.52 1.91 22.51
C ALA A 46 25.86 3.34 22.05
N ALA A 47 26.62 3.48 20.97
CA ALA A 47 27.03 4.76 20.41
C ALA A 47 26.05 5.31 19.35
N LEU A 48 25.04 4.54 18.95
CA LEU A 48 24.06 4.98 17.95
C LEU A 48 23.14 6.07 18.52
N ASP A 49 23.02 7.20 17.82
CA ASP A 49 22.04 8.25 18.16
C ASP A 49 20.65 7.80 17.68
N THR A 50 19.77 7.46 18.62
CA THR A 50 18.39 7.03 18.37
C THR A 50 17.36 8.14 18.58
N GLY A 51 17.77 9.31 19.06
CA GLY A 51 16.83 10.32 19.57
C GLY A 51 15.85 9.72 20.60
N ASP A 52 14.59 10.14 20.51
CA ASP A 52 13.51 9.69 21.42
C ASP A 52 12.78 8.44 20.91
N TYR A 53 13.27 7.78 19.86
CA TYR A 53 12.64 6.59 19.30
C TYR A 53 12.87 5.36 20.18
N PRO A 54 11.88 4.44 20.27
CA PRO A 54 12.05 3.19 21.01
C PRO A 54 13.12 2.32 20.35
N THR A 55 13.86 1.57 21.17
CA THR A 55 14.96 0.67 20.75
C THR A 55 14.68 -0.80 21.06
N GLU A 56 13.50 -1.09 21.60
CA GLU A 56 13.00 -2.43 21.90
C GLU A 56 11.81 -2.77 20.98
N PRO A 57 11.66 -4.03 20.55
CA PRO A 57 10.42 -4.50 19.95
C PRO A 57 9.22 -4.18 20.86
N ARG A 58 8.10 -3.80 20.26
CA ARG A 58 6.86 -3.57 21.01
C ARG A 58 6.38 -4.86 21.68
N PRO A 59 5.63 -4.76 22.79
CA PRO A 59 4.87 -5.89 23.30
C PRO A 59 3.98 -6.49 22.20
N PRO A 60 3.71 -7.81 22.24
CA PRO A 60 2.81 -8.46 21.30
C PRO A 60 1.46 -7.74 21.20
N PHE A 61 0.95 -7.61 19.97
CA PHE A 61 -0.38 -7.07 19.76
C PHE A 61 -1.45 -8.13 20.04
N ASP A 62 -2.42 -7.75 20.85
CA ASP A 62 -3.59 -8.57 21.14
C ASP A 62 -4.64 -8.52 20.01
N TYR A 63 -5.85 -8.97 20.32
CA TYR A 63 -7.02 -8.82 19.46
C TYR A 63 -7.54 -7.37 19.50
N PRO A 64 -8.24 -6.92 18.44
CA PRO A 64 -8.93 -5.63 18.43
C PRO A 64 -9.75 -5.36 19.69
N ALA A 65 -9.55 -4.21 20.32
CA ALA A 65 -10.20 -3.83 21.58
C ALA A 65 -11.70 -3.52 21.41
N ASP A 66 -12.08 -2.97 20.25
CA ASP A 66 -13.45 -2.57 19.94
C ASP A 66 -13.82 -2.87 18.47
N ASP A 67 -15.07 -2.56 18.09
CA ASP A 67 -15.57 -2.84 16.74
C ASP A 67 -14.92 -1.95 15.67
N ALA A 68 -14.54 -0.72 16.00
CA ALA A 68 -13.89 0.18 15.06
C ALA A 68 -12.48 -0.34 14.70
N GLU A 69 -11.73 -0.79 15.70
CA GLU A 69 -10.45 -1.43 15.51
C GLU A 69 -10.58 -2.76 14.77
N PHE A 70 -11.62 -3.56 15.07
CA PHE A 70 -11.91 -4.79 14.33
C PHE A 70 -12.12 -4.51 12.84
N LEU A 71 -12.99 -3.53 12.50
CA LEU A 71 -13.27 -3.17 11.12
C LEU A 71 -12.04 -2.62 10.39
N ARG A 72 -11.21 -1.85 11.10
CA ARG A 72 -9.91 -1.38 10.59
C ARG A 72 -9.02 -2.56 10.23
N VAL A 73 -8.76 -3.47 11.17
CA VAL A 73 -7.85 -4.62 10.97
C VAL A 73 -8.39 -5.58 9.90
N GLU A 74 -9.69 -5.85 9.90
CA GLU A 74 -10.31 -6.68 8.87
C GLU A 74 -10.20 -6.06 7.46
N GLY A 75 -10.38 -4.73 7.36
CA GLY A 75 -10.17 -4.01 6.11
C GLY A 75 -8.69 -3.98 5.68
N GLN A 76 -7.74 -3.88 6.62
CA GLN A 76 -6.31 -4.00 6.32
C GLN A 76 -5.99 -5.37 5.71
N ARG A 77 -6.48 -6.46 6.32
CA ARG A 77 -6.34 -7.83 5.79
C ARG A 77 -6.99 -7.98 4.41
N MET A 78 -8.13 -7.32 4.18
CA MET A 78 -8.82 -7.33 2.89
C MET A 78 -7.95 -6.77 1.76
N GLY A 79 -7.05 -5.83 2.02
CA GLY A 79 -6.18 -5.21 1.01
C GLY A 79 -5.37 -6.19 0.16
N GLN A 80 -4.98 -7.34 0.71
CA GLN A 80 -4.29 -8.43 -0.02
C GLN A 80 -5.18 -9.09 -1.09
N PHE A 81 -6.50 -8.92 -0.99
CA PHE A 81 -7.52 -9.47 -1.87
C PHE A 81 -8.19 -8.39 -2.72
N ILE A 82 -7.56 -7.22 -2.84
CA ILE A 82 -7.97 -6.13 -3.74
C ILE A 82 -6.94 -5.99 -4.85
N ILE A 83 -7.40 -5.95 -6.09
CA ILE A 83 -6.57 -5.76 -7.27
C ILE A 83 -6.05 -4.32 -7.29
N PRO A 84 -4.73 -4.09 -7.28
CA PRO A 84 -4.17 -2.76 -7.50
C PRO A 84 -4.48 -2.27 -8.92
N PRO A 85 -4.76 -0.98 -9.13
CA PRO A 85 -5.14 -0.46 -10.45
C PRO A 85 -4.16 -0.79 -11.59
N PHE A 86 -2.84 -0.82 -11.32
CA PHE A 86 -1.82 -1.13 -12.33
C PHE A 86 -1.94 -2.54 -12.91
N GLU A 87 -2.49 -3.51 -12.15
CA GLU A 87 -2.73 -4.88 -12.65
C GLU A 87 -3.88 -4.94 -13.68
N LEU A 88 -4.65 -3.85 -13.85
CA LEU A 88 -5.73 -3.70 -14.82
C LEU A 88 -5.38 -2.70 -15.93
N ALA A 89 -4.65 -1.65 -15.59
CA ALA A 89 -4.20 -0.60 -16.50
C ALA A 89 -2.75 -0.21 -16.14
N PRO A 90 -1.73 -0.72 -16.86
CA PRO A 90 -0.31 -0.59 -16.45
C PRO A 90 0.22 0.84 -16.32
N ASP A 91 -0.44 1.83 -16.94
CA ASP A 91 -0.09 3.24 -16.83
C ASP A 91 -0.64 3.91 -15.55
N VAL A 92 -1.52 3.24 -14.81
CA VAL A 92 -2.20 3.74 -13.61
C VAL A 92 -1.43 3.36 -12.35
N THR A 93 -0.26 3.98 -12.17
CA THR A 93 0.70 3.60 -11.12
C THR A 93 0.78 4.58 -9.96
N GLN A 94 0.34 5.84 -10.09
CA GLN A 94 0.42 6.81 -9.00
C GLN A 94 -0.77 6.63 -8.05
N PRO A 95 -0.59 6.14 -6.80
CA PRO A 95 -1.72 5.93 -5.91
C PRO A 95 -2.42 7.24 -5.56
N ASN A 96 -3.63 7.13 -5.04
CA ASN A 96 -4.37 8.23 -4.46
C ASN A 96 -4.57 7.95 -2.97
N ALA A 97 -3.68 8.49 -2.14
CA ALA A 97 -3.59 8.17 -0.71
C ALA A 97 -4.88 8.48 0.07
N LEU A 98 -5.66 9.47 -0.37
CA LEU A 98 -6.95 9.81 0.25
C LEU A 98 -8.01 8.73 0.01
N PHE A 99 -7.94 8.03 -1.12
CA PHE A 99 -8.93 7.05 -1.57
C PHE A 99 -8.38 5.61 -1.54
N THR A 100 -7.24 5.41 -0.89
CA THR A 100 -6.59 4.11 -0.76
C THR A 100 -6.44 3.77 0.72
N ALA A 101 -7.40 3.03 1.26
CA ALA A 101 -7.46 2.68 2.68
C ALA A 101 -8.56 1.64 2.98
N PRO A 102 -8.49 0.99 4.16
CA PRO A 102 -9.65 0.35 4.78
C PRO A 102 -10.83 1.31 4.93
N ILE A 103 -12.04 0.79 4.79
CA ILE A 103 -13.30 1.51 5.01
C ILE A 103 -13.91 0.96 6.30
N ALA A 104 -13.86 1.75 7.37
CA ALA A 104 -14.30 1.32 8.71
C ALA A 104 -15.59 2.01 9.20
N SER A 105 -16.21 2.86 8.37
CA SER A 105 -17.43 3.57 8.77
C SER A 105 -18.34 3.88 7.58
N ARG A 106 -19.64 4.05 7.86
CA ARG A 106 -20.64 4.46 6.85
C ARG A 106 -20.39 5.86 6.31
N ALA A 107 -19.86 6.76 7.14
CA ALA A 107 -19.53 8.12 6.73
C ALA A 107 -18.53 8.15 5.56
N ALA A 108 -17.57 7.22 5.52
CA ALA A 108 -16.63 7.09 4.41
C ALA A 108 -17.33 6.78 3.07
N LEU A 109 -18.50 6.14 3.07
CA LEU A 109 -19.24 5.84 1.84
C LEU A 109 -19.79 7.11 1.17
N GLY A 110 -20.11 8.15 1.95
CA GLY A 110 -20.47 9.46 1.39
C GLY A 110 -19.32 10.12 0.63
N VAL A 111 -18.08 9.94 1.11
CA VAL A 111 -16.87 10.45 0.44
C VAL A 111 -16.57 9.65 -0.84
N LEU A 112 -16.82 8.34 -0.81
CA LEU A 112 -16.48 7.43 -1.93
C LEU A 112 -17.49 7.45 -3.06
N PHE A 113 -18.79 7.58 -2.75
CA PHE A 113 -19.88 7.38 -3.70
C PHE A 113 -20.79 8.60 -3.89
N GLY A 114 -20.55 9.69 -3.16
CA GLY A 114 -21.35 10.91 -3.24
C GLY A 114 -22.39 11.03 -2.14
N GLU A 115 -23.12 12.16 -2.17
CA GLU A 115 -24.08 12.52 -1.14
C GLU A 115 -25.22 11.49 -1.02
N GLY A 116 -25.60 11.18 0.22
CA GLY A 116 -26.64 10.20 0.52
C GLY A 116 -26.19 8.74 0.48
N ALA A 117 -24.99 8.43 -0.03
CA ALA A 117 -24.49 7.06 -0.02
C ALA A 117 -24.37 6.50 1.40
N ALA A 118 -23.93 7.31 2.38
CA ALA A 118 -23.78 6.87 3.78
C ALA A 118 -25.11 6.41 4.43
N THR A 119 -26.25 6.87 3.93
CA THR A 119 -27.57 6.70 4.56
C THR A 119 -28.53 5.83 3.75
N ILE A 120 -28.07 5.17 2.68
CA ILE A 120 -28.90 4.20 1.98
C ILE A 120 -29.31 3.05 2.93
N PRO A 121 -30.52 2.48 2.82
CA PRO A 121 -31.01 1.44 3.72
C PRO A 121 -30.08 0.23 3.87
N ALA A 122 -29.42 -0.21 2.78
CA ALA A 122 -28.52 -1.37 2.82
C ALA A 122 -27.31 -1.16 3.75
N ASN A 123 -26.90 0.08 3.98
CA ASN A 123 -25.72 0.40 4.78
C ASN A 123 -25.92 0.19 6.29
N GLU A 124 -27.14 -0.01 6.77
CA GLU A 124 -27.39 -0.51 8.14
C GLU A 124 -26.77 -1.89 8.38
N ARG A 125 -26.44 -2.63 7.31
CA ARG A 125 -25.82 -3.97 7.36
C ARG A 125 -24.39 -3.98 6.84
N PHE A 126 -23.75 -2.81 6.70
CA PHE A 126 -22.37 -2.66 6.26
C PHE A 126 -21.38 -3.12 7.35
N LEU A 127 -20.39 -3.92 6.96
CA LEU A 127 -19.39 -4.54 7.84
C LEU A 127 -17.95 -4.14 7.48
N GLY A 128 -17.75 -3.02 6.80
CA GLY A 128 -16.43 -2.55 6.40
C GLY A 128 -16.04 -2.93 4.97
N GLY A 129 -14.86 -2.49 4.54
CA GLY A 129 -14.39 -2.70 3.18
C GLY A 129 -12.98 -2.18 2.94
N PHE A 130 -12.61 -2.06 1.68
CA PHE A 130 -11.36 -1.44 1.25
C PHE A 130 -11.60 -0.67 -0.06
N SER A 131 -10.99 0.51 -0.18
CA SER A 131 -10.92 1.28 -1.42
C SER A 131 -9.47 1.36 -1.85
N THR A 132 -9.22 1.24 -3.15
CA THR A 132 -7.95 1.61 -3.79
C THR A 132 -8.24 2.50 -4.98
N SER A 133 -7.43 3.54 -5.16
CA SER A 133 -7.49 4.41 -6.33
C SER A 133 -6.08 4.81 -6.74
N ALA A 134 -5.84 4.83 -8.04
CA ALA A 134 -4.59 5.34 -8.60
C ALA A 134 -4.88 6.05 -9.93
N ARG A 135 -3.92 6.83 -10.38
CA ARG A 135 -4.00 7.58 -11.63
C ARG A 135 -2.70 7.46 -12.43
N THR A 136 -2.78 7.83 -13.70
CA THR A 136 -1.59 8.08 -14.51
C THR A 136 -0.73 9.16 -13.83
N PRO A 137 0.58 8.96 -13.66
CA PRO A 137 1.48 10.01 -13.16
C PRO A 137 1.44 11.25 -14.05
N ALA A 138 1.65 12.43 -13.47
CA ALA A 138 1.68 13.69 -14.24
C ALA A 138 2.83 13.74 -15.26
N SER A 139 3.93 13.03 -14.99
CA SER A 139 5.05 12.81 -15.91
C SER A 139 4.79 11.70 -16.95
N GLY A 140 3.66 10.99 -16.83
CA GLY A 140 3.28 9.90 -17.72
C GLY A 140 2.67 10.37 -19.04
N PRO A 141 1.98 9.47 -19.76
CA PRO A 141 1.28 9.81 -21.00
C PRO A 141 0.36 11.02 -20.87
N ARG A 142 0.15 11.72 -21.99
CA ARG A 142 -0.80 12.84 -22.06
C ARG A 142 -2.24 12.41 -21.73
N GLU A 143 -2.61 11.19 -22.09
CA GLU A 143 -3.89 10.61 -21.68
C GLU A 143 -3.84 10.36 -20.17
N GLN A 144 -4.74 11.00 -19.45
CA GLN A 144 -4.84 10.87 -18.00
C GLN A 144 -5.99 9.93 -17.66
N ARG A 145 -5.69 8.94 -16.82
CA ARG A 145 -6.64 7.95 -16.34
C ARG A 145 -6.63 7.92 -14.82
N ASN A 146 -7.81 7.74 -14.22
CA ASN A 146 -7.97 7.38 -12.83
C ASN A 146 -8.79 6.09 -12.78
N LEU A 147 -8.37 5.13 -11.97
CA LEU A 147 -9.10 3.89 -11.74
C LEU A 147 -9.24 3.67 -10.25
N GLN A 148 -10.46 3.40 -9.81
CA GLN A 148 -10.80 3.08 -8.44
C GLN A 148 -11.49 1.72 -8.39
N ILE A 149 -11.14 0.93 -7.38
CA ILE A 149 -11.83 -0.30 -7.02
C ILE A 149 -12.24 -0.19 -5.55
N VAL A 150 -13.50 -0.47 -5.27
CA VAL A 150 -14.02 -0.54 -3.91
C VAL A 150 -14.70 -1.88 -3.70
N VAL A 151 -14.39 -2.51 -2.57
CA VAL A 151 -15.07 -3.72 -2.12
C VAL A 151 -15.66 -3.44 -0.74
N LEU A 152 -16.96 -3.68 -0.61
CA LEU A 152 -17.74 -3.49 0.61
C LEU A 152 -18.29 -4.84 1.07
N ARG A 153 -18.10 -5.19 2.33
CA ARG A 153 -18.69 -6.37 2.97
C ARG A 153 -20.00 -6.00 3.64
N TYR A 154 -21.03 -6.83 3.44
CA TYR A 154 -22.31 -6.73 4.11
C TYR A 154 -22.61 -7.98 4.93
N LEU A 155 -23.67 -7.93 5.74
CA LEU A 155 -24.07 -9.05 6.58
C LEU A 155 -24.55 -10.26 5.77
N THR A 156 -25.28 -10.04 4.68
CA THR A 156 -25.82 -11.10 3.82
C THR A 156 -25.62 -10.81 2.34
N PRO A 157 -25.72 -11.82 1.46
CA PRO A 157 -25.73 -11.60 0.02
C PRO A 157 -26.87 -10.71 -0.48
N GLY A 158 -28.02 -10.75 0.20
CA GLY A 158 -29.16 -9.88 -0.09
C GLY A 158 -28.85 -8.41 0.21
N ASP A 159 -28.19 -8.14 1.34
CA ASP A 159 -27.76 -6.78 1.71
C ASP A 159 -26.73 -6.23 0.72
N ALA A 160 -25.75 -7.05 0.31
CA ALA A 160 -24.76 -6.66 -0.70
C ALA A 160 -25.41 -6.33 -2.05
N ARG A 161 -26.42 -7.11 -2.47
CA ARG A 161 -27.19 -6.84 -3.69
C ARG A 161 -27.99 -5.55 -3.58
N ALA A 162 -28.67 -5.34 -2.45
CA ALA A 162 -29.41 -4.11 -2.20
C ALA A 162 -28.49 -2.89 -2.20
N ALA A 163 -27.26 -3.02 -1.68
CA ALA A 163 -26.27 -1.96 -1.73
C ALA A 163 -25.82 -1.63 -3.16
N VAL A 164 -25.57 -2.64 -4.00
CA VAL A 164 -25.27 -2.44 -5.44
C VAL A 164 -26.38 -1.63 -6.11
N ASP A 165 -27.64 -2.05 -5.95
CA ASP A 165 -28.78 -1.37 -6.57
C ASP A 165 -28.93 0.07 -6.09
N GLN A 166 -28.77 0.30 -4.78
CA GLN A 166 -28.94 1.62 -4.17
C GLN A 166 -27.78 2.56 -4.53
N LEU A 167 -26.53 2.09 -4.50
CA LEU A 167 -25.35 2.88 -4.88
C LEU A 167 -25.36 3.23 -6.37
N ALA A 168 -25.76 2.30 -7.25
CA ALA A 168 -25.90 2.59 -8.68
C ALA A 168 -26.92 3.71 -8.95
N ARG A 169 -28.01 3.78 -8.17
CA ARG A 169 -29.00 4.88 -8.24
C ARG A 169 -28.44 6.23 -7.75
N ILE A 170 -27.61 6.22 -6.69
CA ILE A 170 -26.89 7.41 -6.24
C ILE A 170 -26.03 7.94 -7.40
N THR A 171 -25.23 7.08 -8.02
CA THR A 171 -24.35 7.47 -9.13
C THR A 171 -25.12 7.90 -10.37
N SER A 172 -26.21 7.22 -10.72
CA SER A 172 -27.09 7.64 -11.81
C SER A 172 -27.60 9.06 -11.61
N ARG A 173 -28.14 9.36 -10.41
CA ARG A 173 -28.62 10.69 -10.05
C ARG A 173 -27.52 11.73 -10.12
N ASP A 174 -26.37 11.45 -9.51
CA ASP A 174 -25.23 12.39 -9.46
C ASP A 174 -24.64 12.65 -10.85
N TRP A 175 -24.82 11.72 -11.78
CA TRP A 175 -24.41 11.83 -13.18
C TRP A 175 -25.56 12.24 -14.10
N ASN A 176 -26.44 13.13 -13.63
CA ASN A 176 -27.56 13.70 -14.38
C ASN A 176 -28.50 12.63 -14.97
N ASN A 177 -28.91 11.68 -14.13
CA ASN A 177 -29.76 10.54 -14.48
C ASN A 177 -29.15 9.65 -15.57
N ALA A 178 -27.84 9.40 -15.50
CA ALA A 178 -27.16 8.47 -16.41
C ALA A 178 -27.86 7.10 -16.40
N PRO A 179 -28.14 6.48 -17.56
CA PRO A 179 -28.81 5.19 -17.62
C PRO A 179 -28.03 4.10 -16.89
N ILE A 180 -28.74 3.28 -16.12
CA ILE A 180 -28.20 2.04 -15.53
C ILE A 180 -28.48 0.91 -16.52
N THR A 181 -27.43 0.36 -17.12
CA THR A 181 -27.55 -0.73 -18.10
C THR A 181 -26.97 -2.03 -17.54
N PRO A 182 -27.51 -3.20 -17.92
CA PRO A 182 -26.88 -4.48 -17.59
C PRO A 182 -25.48 -4.58 -18.21
N LEU A 183 -24.48 -4.95 -17.40
CA LEU A 183 -23.12 -5.17 -17.87
C LEU A 183 -22.97 -6.61 -18.35
N GLN A 184 -22.94 -6.79 -19.67
CA GLN A 184 -22.89 -8.12 -20.29
C GLN A 184 -21.66 -8.91 -19.82
N GLY A 185 -21.86 -10.18 -19.48
CA GLY A 185 -20.81 -11.08 -18.99
C GLY A 185 -20.47 -10.94 -17.50
N VAL A 186 -21.09 -10.02 -16.76
CA VAL A 186 -20.91 -9.88 -15.31
C VAL A 186 -22.23 -10.23 -14.61
N PRO A 187 -22.32 -11.33 -13.85
CA PRO A 187 -23.55 -11.73 -13.17
C PRO A 187 -24.12 -10.63 -12.26
N GLY A 188 -25.36 -10.20 -12.52
CA GLY A 188 -25.99 -9.10 -11.79
C GLY A 188 -25.23 -7.77 -11.88
N GLY A 189 -24.32 -7.65 -12.86
CA GLY A 189 -23.51 -6.45 -13.05
C GLY A 189 -24.31 -5.34 -13.73
N VAL A 190 -24.07 -4.11 -13.30
CA VAL A 190 -24.62 -2.92 -13.94
C VAL A 190 -23.51 -1.95 -14.31
N PHE A 191 -23.75 -1.14 -15.33
CA PHE A 191 -22.82 -0.17 -15.88
C PHE A 191 -23.52 1.18 -16.09
N LEU A 192 -22.76 2.24 -15.89
CA LEU A 192 -23.15 3.62 -16.15
C LEU A 192 -21.96 4.36 -16.75
N ASN A 193 -22.22 5.31 -17.63
CA ASN A 193 -21.22 6.27 -18.10
C ASN A 193 -21.83 7.67 -18.23
N ALA A 194 -20.96 8.68 -18.14
CA ALA A 194 -21.35 10.07 -18.30
C ALA A 194 -20.15 10.92 -18.72
N VAL A 195 -20.43 12.08 -19.32
CA VAL A 195 -19.41 13.12 -19.54
C VAL A 195 -19.45 14.07 -18.35
N SER A 196 -18.29 14.37 -17.78
CA SER A 196 -18.17 15.29 -16.65
C SER A 196 -18.58 16.69 -17.06
N PRO A 197 -19.48 17.34 -16.31
CA PRO A 197 -19.73 18.76 -16.47
C PRO A 197 -18.43 19.55 -16.21
N GLY A 198 -18.11 20.51 -17.07
CA GLY A 198 -16.98 21.43 -16.90
C GLY A 198 -15.78 21.12 -17.79
N ASP A 199 -15.03 20.06 -17.49
CA ASP A 199 -13.75 19.75 -18.15
C ASP A 199 -13.84 18.70 -19.27
N GLY A 200 -15.05 18.16 -19.51
CA GLY A 200 -15.31 17.21 -20.60
C GLY A 200 -14.74 15.80 -20.38
N GLY A 201 -14.12 15.49 -19.24
CA GLY A 201 -13.59 14.14 -19.00
C GLY A 201 -14.71 13.10 -18.87
N HIS A 202 -14.47 11.87 -19.31
CA HIS A 202 -15.47 10.82 -19.35
C HIS A 202 -15.40 9.94 -18.10
N HIS A 203 -16.53 9.73 -17.44
CA HIS A 203 -16.69 8.83 -16.30
C HIS A 203 -17.35 7.54 -16.74
N ALA A 204 -16.94 6.43 -16.13
CA ALA A 204 -17.65 5.17 -16.21
C ALA A 204 -17.57 4.44 -14.88
N ALA A 205 -18.67 3.83 -14.46
CA ALA A 205 -18.77 3.06 -13.24
C ALA A 205 -19.45 1.73 -13.54
N GLY A 206 -19.11 0.72 -12.75
CA GLY A 206 -19.89 -0.49 -12.69
C GLY A 206 -19.94 -1.07 -11.30
N TYR A 207 -20.97 -1.87 -11.08
CA TYR A 207 -21.25 -2.52 -9.80
C TYR A 207 -21.58 -3.98 -10.05
N THR A 208 -21.17 -4.86 -9.15
CA THR A 208 -21.63 -6.24 -9.09
C THR A 208 -21.63 -6.73 -7.65
N GLN A 209 -22.24 -7.88 -7.41
CA GLN A 209 -22.26 -8.54 -6.12
C GLN A 209 -21.71 -9.97 -6.23
N ARG A 210 -20.90 -10.37 -5.24
CA ARG A 210 -20.43 -11.75 -5.08
C ARG A 210 -20.47 -12.13 -3.62
N ASP A 211 -21.24 -13.16 -3.27
CA ASP A 211 -21.49 -13.56 -1.87
C ASP A 211 -21.89 -12.34 -1.03
N VAL A 212 -21.22 -12.07 0.08
CA VAL A 212 -21.50 -10.92 0.95
C VAL A 212 -20.83 -9.61 0.50
N TYR A 213 -20.20 -9.59 -0.68
CA TYR A 213 -19.44 -8.45 -1.16
C TYR A 213 -20.18 -7.69 -2.27
N ALA A 214 -20.28 -6.38 -2.11
CA ALA A 214 -20.54 -5.46 -3.22
C ALA A 214 -19.19 -4.98 -3.78
N VAL A 215 -19.03 -5.08 -5.08
CA VAL A 215 -17.82 -4.70 -5.80
C VAL A 215 -18.16 -3.54 -6.73
N TYR A 216 -17.37 -2.49 -6.66
CA TYR A 216 -17.47 -1.30 -7.48
C TYR A 216 -16.15 -1.04 -8.19
N ALA A 217 -16.24 -0.65 -9.44
CA ALA A 217 -15.14 -0.12 -10.20
C ALA A 217 -15.57 1.21 -10.83
N TRP A 218 -14.66 2.17 -10.84
CA TRP A 218 -14.88 3.47 -11.49
C TRP A 218 -13.63 3.92 -12.20
N THR A 219 -13.81 4.48 -13.38
CA THR A 219 -12.74 5.06 -14.16
C THR A 219 -13.12 6.45 -14.65
N ARG A 220 -12.13 7.31 -14.70
CA ARG A 220 -12.19 8.60 -15.37
C ARG A 220 -11.06 8.71 -16.38
N VAL A 221 -11.38 9.12 -17.60
CA VAL A 221 -10.42 9.29 -18.70
C VAL A 221 -10.60 10.64 -19.38
N SER A 222 -9.51 11.18 -19.93
CA SER A 222 -9.50 12.52 -20.53
C SER A 222 -9.91 12.58 -22.01
N THR A 223 -10.06 11.44 -22.70
CA THR A 223 -10.36 11.40 -24.15
C THR A 223 -11.56 10.50 -24.47
N ALA A 224 -12.25 10.79 -25.58
CA ALA A 224 -13.36 9.97 -26.07
C ALA A 224 -12.90 8.59 -26.56
N GLU A 225 -11.70 8.49 -27.12
CA GLU A 225 -11.10 7.21 -27.53
C GLU A 225 -10.89 6.29 -26.33
N ALA A 226 -10.30 6.80 -25.25
CA ALA A 226 -10.15 6.06 -24.00
C ALA A 226 -11.50 5.68 -23.39
N ALA A 227 -12.50 6.57 -23.52
CA ALA A 227 -13.84 6.34 -23.01
C ALA A 227 -14.54 5.15 -23.69
N ALA A 228 -14.24 4.89 -24.97
CA ALA A 228 -14.77 3.73 -25.70
C ALA A 228 -14.29 2.39 -25.10
N GLN A 229 -13.18 2.38 -24.36
CA GLN A 229 -12.62 1.18 -23.74
C GLN A 229 -13.09 0.99 -22.28
N SER A 230 -13.75 1.98 -21.69
CA SER A 230 -14.11 1.99 -20.27
C SER A 230 -15.02 0.84 -19.87
N GLU A 231 -16.02 0.47 -20.69
CA GLU A 231 -16.91 -0.65 -20.36
C GLU A 231 -16.14 -1.98 -20.24
N SER A 232 -15.21 -2.24 -21.17
CA SER A 232 -14.36 -3.44 -21.15
C SER A 232 -13.44 -3.48 -19.92
N LEU A 233 -12.82 -2.35 -19.58
CA LEU A 233 -11.99 -2.23 -18.39
C LEU A 233 -12.80 -2.48 -17.12
N ILE A 234 -13.98 -1.86 -16.97
CA ILE A 234 -14.87 -2.04 -15.82
C ILE A 234 -15.34 -3.51 -15.74
N ARG A 235 -15.71 -4.13 -16.86
CA ARG A 235 -16.08 -5.55 -16.92
C ARG A 235 -14.98 -6.45 -16.39
N THR A 236 -13.75 -6.21 -16.83
CA THR A 236 -12.56 -6.96 -16.40
C THR A 236 -12.28 -6.74 -14.92
N ALA A 237 -12.33 -5.49 -14.46
CA ALA A 237 -12.12 -5.12 -13.07
C ALA A 237 -13.12 -5.82 -12.14
N LEU A 238 -14.43 -5.71 -12.42
CA LEU A 238 -15.47 -6.32 -11.59
C LEU A 238 -15.39 -7.84 -11.57
N THR A 239 -15.14 -8.47 -12.71
CA THR A 239 -15.03 -9.94 -12.81
C THR A 239 -13.85 -10.45 -11.99
N ARG A 240 -12.65 -9.92 -12.26
CA ARG A 240 -11.43 -10.35 -11.57
C ARG A 240 -11.49 -10.03 -10.08
N GLN A 241 -12.03 -8.87 -9.71
CA GLN A 241 -12.12 -8.47 -8.31
C GLN A 241 -13.14 -9.31 -7.53
N ALA A 242 -14.29 -9.63 -8.13
CA ALA A 242 -15.28 -10.53 -7.52
C ALA A 242 -14.71 -11.93 -7.27
N ASP A 243 -13.91 -12.45 -8.19
CA ASP A 243 -13.27 -13.76 -8.04
C ASP A 243 -12.16 -13.71 -6.98
N LEU A 244 -11.35 -12.64 -6.94
CA LEU A 244 -10.28 -12.50 -5.94
C LEU A 244 -10.84 -12.35 -4.52
N ILE A 245 -11.84 -11.49 -4.32
CA ILE A 245 -12.39 -11.25 -2.97
C ILE A 245 -13.07 -12.50 -2.40
N SER A 246 -13.60 -13.39 -3.25
CA SER A 246 -14.18 -14.65 -2.79
C SER A 246 -13.19 -15.56 -2.03
N LYS A 247 -11.88 -15.31 -2.20
CA LYS A 247 -10.79 -16.03 -1.54
C LYS A 247 -10.34 -15.39 -0.22
N PHE A 248 -10.87 -14.22 0.14
CA PHE A 248 -10.50 -13.53 1.38
C PHE A 248 -10.90 -14.39 2.60
N PRO A 249 -9.96 -14.80 3.47
CA PRO A 249 -10.25 -15.55 4.70
C PRO A 249 -10.85 -14.62 5.77
N ARG A 250 -12.05 -14.14 5.47
CA ARG A 250 -12.80 -13.20 6.29
C ARG A 250 -13.02 -13.79 7.69
N THR A 251 -12.92 -12.94 8.70
CA THR A 251 -13.35 -13.28 10.05
C THR A 251 -14.86 -13.51 10.04
N PRO A 252 -15.36 -14.70 10.48
CA PRO A 252 -16.78 -14.98 10.51
C PRO A 252 -17.54 -14.00 11.40
N SER A 253 -18.63 -13.43 10.88
CA SER A 253 -19.61 -12.71 11.68
C SER A 253 -20.38 -13.68 12.58
N ALA A 254 -21.13 -13.15 13.55
CA ALA A 254 -22.07 -13.95 14.33
C ALA A 254 -23.07 -14.70 13.45
N GLN A 255 -23.50 -14.09 12.32
CA GLN A 255 -24.39 -14.74 11.36
C GLN A 255 -23.68 -15.84 10.56
N ASP A 256 -22.44 -15.61 10.12
CA ASP A 256 -21.64 -16.65 9.46
C ASP A 256 -21.48 -17.87 10.40
N ASN A 257 -21.18 -17.64 11.67
CA ASN A 257 -21.05 -18.72 12.65
C ASN A 257 -22.37 -19.46 12.89
N ARG A 258 -23.51 -18.76 12.95
CA ARG A 258 -24.83 -19.41 12.97
C ARG A 258 -25.04 -20.32 11.77
N ASN A 259 -24.75 -19.83 10.58
CA ASN A 259 -24.93 -20.58 9.34
C ASN A 259 -24.02 -21.83 9.28
N MET A 260 -22.86 -21.79 9.95
CA MET A 260 -21.95 -22.92 10.09
C MET A 260 -22.28 -23.86 11.27
N GLY A 261 -23.38 -23.65 12.00
CA GLY A 261 -23.73 -24.45 13.18
C GLY A 261 -22.80 -24.24 14.39
N ARG A 262 -22.07 -23.12 14.42
CA ARG A 262 -21.17 -22.73 15.52
C ARG A 262 -21.86 -21.77 16.48
N ALA A 263 -21.27 -21.56 17.67
CA ALA A 263 -21.73 -20.55 18.60
C ALA A 263 -21.79 -19.17 17.91
N PRO A 264 -22.89 -18.39 18.08
CA PRO A 264 -23.17 -17.17 17.31
C PRO A 264 -22.37 -15.95 17.79
N VAL A 265 -21.06 -16.11 18.00
CA VAL A 265 -20.14 -15.07 18.47
C VAL A 265 -19.33 -14.56 17.29
N ALA A 266 -19.15 -13.25 17.15
CA ALA A 266 -18.27 -12.71 16.11
C ALA A 266 -16.80 -13.03 16.46
N GLY A 267 -16.03 -13.48 15.46
CA GLY A 267 -14.58 -13.63 15.64
C GLY A 267 -13.87 -12.28 15.66
N ARG A 268 -12.62 -12.26 16.12
CA ARG A 268 -11.70 -11.13 15.96
C ARG A 268 -10.36 -11.66 15.42
N PRO A 269 -9.78 -11.09 14.35
CA PRO A 269 -8.45 -11.47 13.89
C PRO A 269 -7.39 -10.97 14.86
N ARG A 270 -6.21 -11.58 14.87
CA ARG A 270 -5.04 -11.00 15.55
C ARG A 270 -4.58 -9.76 14.78
N MET A 271 -4.16 -8.72 15.49
CA MET A 271 -3.64 -7.51 14.84
C MET A 271 -2.28 -7.73 14.17
N ASP A 272 -1.44 -8.59 14.77
CA ASP A 272 -0.11 -8.94 14.26
C ASP A 272 0.04 -10.47 14.20
N GLU A 273 -0.71 -11.10 13.29
CA GLU A 273 -0.70 -12.57 13.12
C GLU A 273 0.70 -13.10 12.77
N ASN A 274 1.50 -12.30 12.05
CA ASN A 274 2.85 -12.65 11.60
C ASN A 274 3.97 -12.21 12.56
N LYS A 275 3.64 -11.55 13.67
CA LYS A 275 4.60 -11.03 14.66
C LYS A 275 5.69 -10.14 14.03
N ILE A 276 5.31 -9.32 13.07
CA ILE A 276 6.22 -8.40 12.38
C ILE A 276 5.93 -6.94 12.75
N LEU A 277 4.68 -6.60 13.07
CA LEU A 277 4.31 -5.25 13.46
C LEU A 277 5.03 -4.80 14.73
N ILE A 278 5.33 -5.72 15.64
CA ILE A 278 6.13 -5.45 16.84
C ILE A 278 7.52 -4.86 16.53
N TYR A 279 8.07 -5.10 15.33
CA TYR A 279 9.40 -4.63 14.94
C TYR A 279 9.39 -3.27 14.23
N ALA A 280 8.22 -2.74 13.84
CA ALA A 280 8.14 -1.43 13.21
C ALA A 280 8.17 -0.30 14.24
N LEU A 281 8.93 0.76 13.95
CA LEU A 281 8.82 2.01 14.68
C LEU A 281 7.38 2.53 14.63
N PRO A 282 6.81 2.96 15.78
CA PRO A 282 5.42 3.39 15.85
C PRO A 282 5.24 4.87 15.48
N TYR A 283 4.10 5.18 14.86
CA TYR A 283 3.45 6.47 15.10
C TYR A 283 2.79 6.47 16.48
N SER A 284 2.81 7.61 17.17
CA SER A 284 2.00 7.82 18.36
C SER A 284 0.51 7.89 18.00
N ASP A 285 -0.36 7.58 18.96
CA ASP A 285 -1.81 7.71 18.77
C ASP A 285 -2.23 9.15 18.42
N GLN A 286 -1.51 10.14 19.00
CA GLN A 286 -1.73 11.54 18.68
C GLN A 286 -1.41 11.87 17.22
N GLU A 287 -0.29 11.38 16.70
CA GLU A 287 0.07 11.62 15.29
C GLU A 287 -0.93 10.97 14.32
N ILE A 288 -1.40 9.77 14.64
CA ILE A 288 -2.44 9.09 13.85
C ILE A 288 -3.75 9.89 13.90
N ALA A 289 -4.19 10.33 15.07
CA ALA A 289 -5.41 11.11 15.25
C ALA A 289 -5.35 12.47 14.53
N GLU A 290 -4.18 13.13 14.56
CA GLU A 290 -3.91 14.40 13.88
C GLU A 290 -3.60 14.23 12.39
N LYS A 291 -3.65 13.00 11.85
CA LYS A 291 -3.35 12.67 10.46
C LYS A 291 -1.95 13.10 10.01
N LYS A 292 -0.98 13.06 10.94
CA LYS A 292 0.43 13.35 10.70
C LYS A 292 1.20 12.09 10.28
N THR A 293 0.54 11.25 9.50
CA THR A 293 1.09 10.00 8.96
C THR A 293 1.36 10.18 7.47
N GLY A 294 2.38 9.51 6.92
CA GLY A 294 2.65 9.54 5.47
C GLY A 294 1.59 8.81 4.62
N LEU A 295 0.63 8.13 5.27
CA LEU A 295 -0.45 7.35 4.70
C LEU A 295 -1.79 7.73 5.37
N ASN A 296 -2.89 7.18 4.87
CA ASN A 296 -4.17 7.24 5.58
C ASN A 296 -4.02 6.64 6.99
N PRO A 297 -4.56 7.25 8.06
CA PRO A 297 -4.48 6.72 9.43
C PRO A 297 -5.00 5.28 9.58
N LEU A 298 -5.95 4.85 8.75
CA LEU A 298 -6.47 3.47 8.76
C LEU A 298 -5.51 2.48 8.07
N ALA A 299 -4.51 2.96 7.33
CA ALA A 299 -3.54 2.17 6.61
C ALA A 299 -2.21 1.97 7.36
N VAL A 300 -2.05 2.57 8.55
CA VAL A 300 -0.89 2.35 9.42
C VAL A 300 -1.25 1.46 10.60
N ARG A 301 -0.23 1.03 11.37
CA ARG A 301 -0.36 0.02 12.43
C ARG A 301 -1.02 -1.24 11.85
N ALA A 302 -0.42 -1.76 10.79
CA ALA A 302 -0.99 -2.78 9.93
C ALA A 302 0.08 -3.79 9.49
N VAL A 303 -0.36 -5.00 9.15
CA VAL A 303 0.45 -5.99 8.43
C VAL A 303 -0.20 -6.26 7.09
N TYR A 304 0.55 -6.05 6.01
CA TYR A 304 0.10 -6.29 4.64
C TYR A 304 0.91 -7.40 3.97
N GLY A 305 0.24 -8.20 3.14
CA GLY A 305 0.93 -9.04 2.16
C GLY A 305 1.41 -8.21 0.95
N PRO A 306 2.09 -8.86 -0.03
CA PRO A 306 2.66 -8.20 -1.21
C PRO A 306 1.70 -7.26 -1.95
N ARG A 307 0.48 -7.74 -2.21
CA ARG A 307 -0.54 -6.98 -2.94
C ARG A 307 -1.12 -5.88 -2.07
N GLY A 308 -1.32 -6.16 -0.78
CA GLY A 308 -1.78 -5.18 0.19
C GLY A 308 -0.84 -3.97 0.29
N LEU A 309 0.47 -4.21 0.30
CA LEU A 309 1.49 -3.17 0.38
C LEU A 309 1.56 -2.34 -0.92
N ALA A 310 1.45 -2.99 -2.08
CA ALA A 310 1.59 -2.34 -3.38
C ALA A 310 0.61 -1.16 -3.58
N HIS A 311 -0.56 -1.17 -2.94
CA HIS A 311 -1.51 -0.05 -2.98
C HIS A 311 -0.94 1.28 -2.47
N PHE A 312 0.05 1.24 -1.57
CA PHE A 312 0.61 2.42 -0.92
C PHE A 312 1.97 2.82 -1.48
N ALA A 313 2.60 1.94 -2.25
CA ALA A 313 3.93 2.14 -2.79
C ALA A 313 3.97 3.25 -3.85
N ALA A 314 5.11 3.92 -3.97
CA ALA A 314 5.28 4.90 -5.03
C ALA A 314 5.57 4.27 -6.40
N ASP A 315 6.22 3.10 -6.40
CA ASP A 315 6.25 2.17 -7.53
C ASP A 315 5.53 0.86 -7.15
N PRO A 316 4.20 0.77 -7.39
CA PRO A 316 3.43 -0.43 -7.07
C PRO A 316 3.86 -1.70 -7.82
N PRO A 317 4.07 -1.69 -9.16
CA PRO A 317 4.52 -2.89 -9.87
C PRO A 317 5.83 -3.45 -9.32
N MET A 318 6.82 -2.58 -9.11
CA MET A 318 8.10 -3.04 -8.60
C MET A 318 8.00 -3.53 -7.17
N THR A 319 7.25 -2.84 -6.30
CA THR A 319 7.08 -3.26 -4.90
C THR A 319 6.43 -4.63 -4.81
N LEU A 320 5.41 -4.90 -5.63
CA LEU A 320 4.78 -6.22 -5.71
C LEU A 320 5.80 -7.28 -6.17
N ASN A 321 6.52 -7.03 -7.25
CA ASN A 321 7.49 -7.97 -7.81
C ASN A 321 8.67 -8.24 -6.84
N ALA A 322 9.17 -7.22 -6.16
CA ALA A 322 10.22 -7.37 -5.15
C ALA A 322 9.72 -8.23 -3.98
N ALA A 323 8.49 -8.00 -3.52
CA ALA A 323 7.92 -8.80 -2.44
C ALA A 323 7.69 -10.26 -2.80
N GLU A 324 7.24 -10.53 -4.01
CA GLU A 324 7.09 -11.89 -4.53
C GLU A 324 8.44 -12.60 -4.68
N ARG A 325 9.47 -11.94 -5.24
CA ARG A 325 10.83 -12.49 -5.36
C ARG A 325 11.48 -12.76 -4.00
N ALA A 326 11.28 -11.86 -3.04
CA ALA A 326 11.79 -11.99 -1.68
C ALA A 326 11.06 -13.06 -0.85
N GLY A 327 9.92 -13.59 -1.34
CA GLY A 327 9.08 -14.52 -0.57
C GLY A 327 8.44 -13.87 0.66
N SER A 328 8.27 -12.55 0.65
CA SER A 328 7.75 -11.79 1.79
C SER A 328 6.23 -11.85 1.83
N LEU A 329 5.70 -12.56 2.82
CA LEU A 329 4.24 -12.72 2.97
C LEU A 329 3.62 -11.71 3.93
N ALA A 330 4.44 -10.97 4.68
CA ALA A 330 4.02 -10.03 5.69
C ALA A 330 4.99 -8.84 5.77
N THR A 331 4.44 -7.64 5.68
CA THR A 331 5.15 -6.37 5.83
C THR A 331 4.42 -5.52 6.85
N ALA A 332 5.12 -5.11 7.91
CA ALA A 332 4.59 -4.15 8.86
C ALA A 332 4.62 -2.75 8.26
N VAL A 333 3.52 -2.02 8.38
CA VAL A 333 3.40 -0.62 7.97
C VAL A 333 2.97 0.20 9.17
N ASP A 334 3.89 1.01 9.68
CA ASP A 334 3.67 1.99 10.75
C ASP A 334 4.52 3.24 10.42
N ARG A 335 5.29 3.83 11.35
CA ARG A 335 6.24 4.91 11.00
C ARG A 335 7.34 4.41 10.07
N SER A 336 7.87 3.23 10.36
CA SER A 336 8.74 2.49 9.45
C SER A 336 7.93 1.43 8.70
N ILE A 337 8.41 1.06 7.51
CA ILE A 337 7.94 -0.14 6.80
C ILE A 337 8.96 -1.25 7.08
N VAL A 338 8.54 -2.36 7.67
CA VAL A 338 9.43 -3.50 7.98
C VAL A 338 9.00 -4.72 7.18
N PHE A 339 9.91 -5.21 6.35
CA PHE A 339 9.78 -6.39 5.52
C PHE A 339 10.43 -7.59 6.18
N ARG A 340 9.84 -8.78 5.98
CA ARG A 340 10.47 -10.06 6.31
C ARG A 340 10.59 -10.91 5.05
N ALA A 341 11.80 -11.07 4.55
CA ALA A 341 12.10 -11.96 3.44
C ALA A 341 12.22 -13.43 3.90
N GLU A 342 12.20 -14.35 2.94
CA GLU A 342 12.36 -15.78 3.21
C GLU A 342 13.78 -16.11 3.73
N THR A 343 14.81 -15.43 3.18
CA THR A 343 16.21 -15.57 3.59
C THR A 343 16.92 -14.21 3.71
N PRO A 344 18.10 -14.14 4.35
CA PRO A 344 18.89 -12.90 4.42
C PRO A 344 19.28 -12.37 3.04
N GLU A 345 19.62 -13.25 2.11
CA GLU A 345 20.02 -12.88 0.74
C GLU A 345 18.84 -12.29 -0.03
N LYS A 346 17.64 -12.87 0.14
CA LYS A 346 16.41 -12.35 -0.47
C LYS A 346 15.96 -11.02 0.11
N ALA A 347 16.41 -10.68 1.33
CA ALA A 347 16.11 -9.40 1.94
C ALA A 347 16.78 -8.24 1.20
N GLU A 348 17.86 -8.48 0.45
CA GLU A 348 18.53 -7.47 -0.37
C GLU A 348 17.62 -6.89 -1.47
N GLU A 349 16.56 -7.60 -1.89
CA GLU A 349 15.56 -7.12 -2.87
C GLU A 349 14.80 -5.89 -2.37
N TYR A 350 14.80 -5.64 -1.06
CA TYR A 350 14.18 -4.47 -0.44
C TYR A 350 15.17 -3.36 -0.09
N LEU A 351 16.47 -3.61 -0.25
CA LEU A 351 17.45 -2.56 -0.11
C LEU A 351 17.34 -1.63 -1.31
N MET A 352 17.31 -0.33 -1.02
CA MET A 352 17.37 0.67 -2.09
C MET A 352 18.60 0.41 -2.96
N PRO A 353 18.45 0.45 -4.30
CA PRO A 353 19.60 0.49 -5.19
C PRO A 353 20.45 1.72 -4.86
N LYS A 354 21.71 1.72 -5.28
CA LYS A 354 22.49 2.96 -5.21
C LYS A 354 21.80 3.98 -6.12
N ALA A 355 21.54 5.17 -5.59
CA ALA A 355 21.03 6.27 -6.41
C ALA A 355 22.04 6.55 -7.53
N ASP A 356 21.58 6.53 -8.77
CA ASP A 356 22.36 6.94 -9.94
C ASP A 356 22.13 8.45 -10.19
N ASP A 357 23.16 9.16 -10.65
CA ASP A 357 23.19 10.62 -10.87
C ASP A 357 22.18 11.14 -11.94
N SER A 358 21.27 10.30 -12.45
CA SER A 358 20.30 10.65 -13.49
C SER A 358 18.94 11.11 -13.00
N ASP A 359 18.58 10.79 -11.75
CA ASP A 359 17.31 11.19 -11.14
C ASP A 359 17.56 12.23 -10.05
N SER A 360 16.55 13.05 -9.72
CA SER A 360 16.69 14.07 -8.67
C SER A 360 17.03 13.49 -7.28
N THR A 361 17.02 12.17 -7.11
CA THR A 361 17.40 11.45 -5.90
C THR A 361 18.91 11.22 -5.83
N THR A 362 19.53 11.56 -4.70
CA THR A 362 20.99 11.46 -4.51
C THR A 362 21.33 10.58 -3.31
N ALA A 363 22.35 9.72 -3.43
CA ALA A 363 22.85 8.94 -2.31
C ALA A 363 23.52 9.86 -1.29
N ILE A 364 23.28 9.61 0.00
CA ILE A 364 23.90 10.35 1.10
C ILE A 364 24.61 9.39 2.05
N ALA A 365 25.50 9.93 2.88
CA ALA A 365 26.18 9.16 3.91
C ALA A 365 25.17 8.42 4.82
N PRO A 366 25.53 7.24 5.36
CA PRO A 366 24.73 6.58 6.39
C PRO A 366 24.74 7.36 7.72
N PRO A 367 23.88 7.00 8.69
CA PRO A 367 23.97 7.52 10.05
C PRO A 367 25.34 7.23 10.67
N PRO A 368 25.90 8.15 11.47
CA PRO A 368 27.15 7.90 12.19
C PRO A 368 27.09 6.60 12.99
N GLY A 369 28.13 5.76 12.87
CA GLY A 369 28.20 4.46 13.55
C GLY A 369 27.45 3.31 12.86
N LEU A 370 26.66 3.56 11.80
CA LEU A 370 25.85 2.54 11.12
C LEU A 370 26.14 2.44 9.62
N PRO A 371 27.33 1.94 9.20
CA PRO A 371 27.72 1.89 7.78
C PRO A 371 26.87 0.94 6.92
N ALA A 372 26.11 0.03 7.55
CA ALA A 372 25.23 -0.91 6.85
C ALA A 372 23.95 -0.26 6.29
N ALA A 373 23.60 0.95 6.72
CA ALA A 373 22.44 1.67 6.21
C ALA A 373 22.71 2.23 4.80
N ARG A 374 21.68 2.22 3.95
CA ARG A 374 21.67 2.95 2.67
C ARG A 374 20.72 4.11 2.80
N CYS A 375 21.16 5.30 2.43
CA CYS A 375 20.35 6.51 2.57
C CYS A 375 20.39 7.36 1.30
N GLU A 376 19.29 8.04 1.03
CA GLU A 376 19.11 8.91 -0.12
C GLU A 376 18.36 10.20 0.24
N ALA A 377 18.49 11.20 -0.62
CA ALA A 377 17.85 12.50 -0.52
C ALA A 377 17.20 12.87 -1.85
N THR A 378 15.90 13.16 -1.82
CA THR A 378 15.10 13.51 -3.00
C THR A 378 14.49 14.92 -2.82
N PRO A 379 14.84 15.91 -3.66
CA PRO A 379 14.15 17.19 -3.73
C PRO A 379 12.67 17.00 -4.07
N THR A 380 11.79 17.63 -3.29
CA THR A 380 10.33 17.52 -3.43
C THR A 380 9.67 18.82 -3.92
N GLY A 381 10.49 19.72 -4.47
CA GLY A 381 10.09 21.03 -4.97
C GLY A 381 10.14 22.15 -3.92
N GLY A 382 10.68 23.30 -4.32
CA GLY A 382 11.15 24.35 -3.42
C GLY A 382 12.39 23.90 -2.65
N ASP A 383 12.62 24.47 -1.46
CA ASP A 383 13.78 24.13 -0.60
C ASP A 383 13.58 22.87 0.26
N ARG A 384 12.67 21.99 -0.16
CA ARG A 384 12.27 20.80 0.63
C ARG A 384 12.90 19.53 0.08
N THR A 385 13.45 18.73 0.98
CA THR A 385 14.07 17.45 0.67
C THR A 385 13.41 16.35 1.49
N ALA A 386 13.06 15.25 0.84
CA ALA A 386 12.69 14.00 1.51
C ALA A 386 13.95 13.14 1.65
N TYR A 387 14.16 12.60 2.84
CA TYR A 387 15.25 11.70 3.15
C TYR A 387 14.67 10.31 3.41
N GLN A 388 15.31 9.30 2.86
CA GLN A 388 14.93 7.90 3.06
C GLN A 388 16.18 7.11 3.44
N CYS A 389 16.02 6.16 4.35
CA CYS A 389 17.06 5.21 4.71
C CYS A 389 16.49 3.80 4.76
N ALA A 390 17.33 2.82 4.44
CA ALA A 390 17.04 1.41 4.54
C ALA A 390 18.15 0.73 5.32
N VAL A 391 17.77 -0.20 6.20
CA VAL A 391 18.72 -0.99 6.98
C VAL A 391 18.25 -2.44 7.06
N GLN A 392 19.21 -3.37 6.96
CA GLN A 392 18.97 -4.81 7.01
C GLN A 392 19.60 -5.42 8.25
N VAL A 393 18.88 -6.36 8.88
CA VAL A 393 19.44 -7.31 9.85
C VAL A 393 18.88 -8.70 9.56
N GLY A 394 19.75 -9.60 9.08
CA GLY A 394 19.35 -10.94 8.66
C GLY A 394 18.27 -10.86 7.57
N ARG A 395 17.10 -11.45 7.84
CA ARG A 395 15.97 -11.52 6.89
C ARG A 395 15.06 -10.29 6.90
N TYR A 396 15.34 -9.32 7.77
CA TYR A 396 14.50 -8.15 7.96
C TYR A 396 15.12 -6.91 7.34
N VAL A 397 14.31 -6.15 6.61
CA VAL A 397 14.68 -4.82 6.11
C VAL A 397 13.67 -3.82 6.62
N ALA A 398 14.15 -2.68 7.12
CA ALA A 398 13.30 -1.55 7.42
C ALA A 398 13.57 -0.38 6.47
N ILE A 399 12.52 0.27 6.00
CA ILE A 399 12.56 1.52 5.23
C ILE A 399 11.94 2.62 6.09
N LEU A 400 12.65 3.76 6.15
CA LEU A 400 12.33 4.90 7.01
C LEU A 400 12.40 6.19 6.22
N GLY A 401 11.49 7.13 6.49
CA GLY A 401 11.41 8.40 5.78
C GLY A 401 11.25 9.60 6.70
N SER A 402 11.88 10.72 6.35
CA SER A 402 11.71 12.01 7.04
C SER A 402 12.01 13.20 6.11
N SER A 403 11.63 14.42 6.50
CA SER A 403 11.99 15.68 5.86
C SER A 403 13.19 16.31 6.57
N SER A 404 13.69 15.66 7.61
CA SER A 404 14.88 16.02 8.36
C SER A 404 15.88 14.88 8.27
N LYS A 405 17.07 15.19 7.76
CA LYS A 405 18.19 14.25 7.69
C LYS A 405 18.53 13.68 9.07
N ARG A 406 18.53 14.54 10.09
CA ARG A 406 18.80 14.13 11.48
C ARG A 406 17.76 13.13 11.96
N ASP A 407 16.48 13.42 11.70
CA ASP A 407 15.39 12.57 12.17
C ASP A 407 15.40 11.19 11.48
N VAL A 408 15.61 11.11 10.15
CA VAL A 408 15.72 9.80 9.48
C VAL A 408 16.92 8.99 9.98
N TYR A 409 18.03 9.65 10.33
CA TYR A 409 19.18 8.97 10.93
C TYR A 409 18.86 8.39 12.31
N GLN A 410 18.20 9.18 13.17
CA GLN A 410 17.78 8.72 14.50
C GLN A 410 16.77 7.56 14.41
N GLN A 411 15.79 7.67 13.50
CA GLN A 411 14.88 6.57 13.20
C GLN A 411 15.65 5.31 12.75
N THR A 412 16.61 5.45 11.83
CA THR A 412 17.36 4.30 11.27
C THR A 412 18.20 3.59 12.32
N SER A 413 18.88 4.37 13.18
CA SER A 413 19.62 3.85 14.33
C SER A 413 18.73 3.08 15.30
N ALA A 414 17.58 3.64 15.68
CA ALA A 414 16.63 3.01 16.59
C ALA A 414 16.05 1.72 16.00
N GLN A 415 15.67 1.76 14.72
CA GLN A 415 15.13 0.62 14.00
C GLN A 415 16.14 -0.51 13.84
N TYR A 416 17.43 -0.20 13.62
CA TYR A 416 18.48 -1.22 13.61
C TYR A 416 18.57 -1.95 14.95
N LEU A 417 18.51 -1.23 16.07
CA LEU A 417 18.50 -1.84 17.41
C LEU A 417 17.27 -2.75 17.63
N ILE A 418 16.09 -2.38 17.10
CA ILE A 418 14.91 -3.24 17.15
C ILE A 418 15.14 -4.52 16.32
N LEU A 419 15.67 -4.41 15.10
CA LEU A 419 15.86 -5.56 14.21
C LEU A 419 16.95 -6.53 14.68
N THR A 420 17.96 -6.09 15.44
CA THR A 420 18.93 -7.00 16.08
C THR A 420 18.29 -7.95 17.11
N LYS A 421 17.06 -7.64 17.55
CA LYS A 421 16.25 -8.44 18.48
C LYS A 421 15.12 -9.20 17.76
N ALA A 422 15.07 -9.14 16.42
CA ALA A 422 14.06 -9.84 15.65
C ALA A 422 14.32 -11.35 15.59
N ASP A 423 13.25 -12.14 15.72
CA ASP A 423 13.31 -13.60 15.59
C ASP A 423 13.60 -13.97 14.14
N GLN A 424 14.86 -14.31 13.87
CA GLN A 424 15.30 -14.69 12.52
C GLN A 424 14.69 -16.01 12.04
N ASN A 425 13.99 -16.76 12.88
CA ASN A 425 13.37 -18.04 12.54
C ASN A 425 11.83 -17.98 12.54
N ALA A 426 11.22 -16.80 12.66
CA ALA A 426 9.78 -16.63 12.61
C ALA A 426 9.19 -17.01 11.22
N ASN A 427 8.03 -17.68 11.22
CA ASN A 427 7.29 -18.07 10.02
C ASN A 427 6.20 -17.06 9.65
#